data_AF-A0A839CRJ4-F1
#
_entry.id   AF-A0A839CRJ4-F1
#
_cell.length_a   1.000
_cell.length_b   1.000
_cell.length_c   1.000
_cell.angle_alpha   90.00
_cell.angle_beta   90.00
_cell.angle_gamma   90.00
#
_symmetry.space_group_name_H-M   'P 1'
#
loop_
_entity.id
_entity.type
_entity.pdbx_description
1 polymer ?
#
loop_
_entity_poly.entity_id
_entity_poly.type
_entity_poly.pdbx_seq_one_letter_code
_entity_poly.pdbx_strand_id
1 'polypeptide(L)'
;MILNCIFALIIGVLLGNFTSTVLFRLPRKIPIHGYNPKLGKVPHCSTCGHTLKFYEYLPMLSWVSTRGRCNYCGVKINPEYTILEVFISILAFILYFFTSGFSEEYILLLFSGAGLILSCFLIDKAKTDADKALFMVGILGSIFRTLSEGTIFGWLTSFLFAYFIYAFITSKLDGKKVAEYYSLRFILLSGVWLSIPYLLAYLLVLFLLTIIKEIPQYRKNIFLIALLYIFIIVVEYK
;
A
#
# COMPACT_ATOMS: atom_id res chain seq x y z
N MET A 1 20.87 -14.19 -11.51
CA MET A 1 19.44 -14.55 -11.43
C MET A 1 18.98 -14.77 -9.99
N ILE A 2 19.48 -15.77 -9.26
CA ILE A 2 19.07 -16.06 -7.86
C ILE A 2 19.23 -14.85 -6.92
N LEU A 3 20.36 -14.14 -7.01
CA LEU A 3 20.62 -12.95 -6.19
C LEU A 3 19.57 -11.85 -6.39
N ASN A 4 19.14 -11.61 -7.62
CA ASN A 4 18.13 -10.60 -7.94
C ASN A 4 16.75 -11.00 -7.41
N CYS A 5 16.41 -12.29 -7.46
CA CYS A 5 15.18 -12.81 -6.85
C CYS A 5 15.14 -12.56 -5.35
N ILE A 6 16.26 -12.81 -4.65
CA ILE A 6 16.40 -12.52 -3.22
C ILE A 6 16.26 -11.02 -2.97
N PHE A 7 16.89 -10.19 -3.80
CA PHE A 7 16.81 -8.74 -3.66
C PHE A 7 15.38 -8.21 -3.84
N ALA A 8 14.64 -8.71 -4.84
CA ALA A 8 13.23 -8.36 -5.05
C ALA A 8 12.35 -8.73 -3.84
N LEU A 9 12.55 -9.92 -3.26
CA LEU A 9 11.85 -10.33 -2.04
C LEU A 9 12.19 -9.42 -0.86
N ILE A 10 13.46 -9.05 -0.68
CA ILE A 10 13.88 -8.12 0.39
C ILE A 10 13.21 -6.75 0.22
N ILE A 11 13.18 -6.20 -1.01
CA ILE A 11 12.50 -4.93 -1.29
C ILE A 11 11.03 -5.02 -0.88
N GLY A 12 10.35 -6.11 -1.27
CA GLY A 12 8.94 -6.29 -0.93
C GLY A 12 8.69 -6.50 0.57
N VAL A 13 9.58 -7.17 1.30
CA VAL A 13 9.53 -7.27 2.77
C VAL A 13 9.68 -5.88 3.41
N LEU A 14 10.64 -5.08 2.96
CA LEU A 14 10.87 -3.73 3.49
C LEU A 14 9.67 -2.81 3.22
N LEU A 15 9.16 -2.81 1.99
CA LEU A 15 7.98 -2.03 1.60
C LEU A 15 6.72 -2.53 2.31
N GLY A 16 6.59 -3.85 2.47
CA GLY A 16 5.50 -4.49 3.19
C GLY A 16 5.49 -4.14 4.67
N ASN A 17 6.63 -4.12 5.33
CA ASN A 17 6.77 -3.68 6.71
C ASN A 17 6.39 -2.20 6.90
N PHE A 18 6.85 -1.33 5.99
CA PHE A 18 6.43 0.07 5.98
C PHE A 18 4.91 0.18 5.84
N THR A 19 4.34 -0.53 4.87
CA THR A 19 2.90 -0.51 4.59
C THR A 19 2.07 -1.08 5.75
N SER A 20 2.54 -2.13 6.42
CA SER A 20 1.95 -2.67 7.65
C SER A 20 1.99 -1.67 8.79
N THR A 21 3.08 -0.91 8.91
CA THR A 21 3.17 0.19 9.87
C THR A 21 2.14 1.27 9.58
N VAL A 22 1.98 1.66 8.31
CA VAL A 22 0.92 2.58 7.89
C VAL A 22 -0.45 2.00 8.26
N LEU A 23 -0.75 0.75 7.87
CA LEU A 23 -2.02 0.09 8.18
C LEU A 23 -2.33 0.07 9.69
N PHE A 24 -1.33 -0.14 10.55
CA PHE A 24 -1.52 -0.14 12.00
C PHE A 24 -1.75 1.27 12.55
N ARG A 25 -0.93 2.24 12.14
CA ARG A 25 -0.88 3.59 12.74
C ARG A 25 -1.94 4.52 12.18
N LEU A 26 -2.26 4.39 10.89
CA LEU A 26 -3.14 5.29 10.17
C LEU A 26 -4.57 5.30 10.71
N PRO A 27 -5.23 4.16 11.00
CA PRO A 27 -6.56 4.15 11.63
C PRO A 27 -6.58 4.72 13.05
N ARG A 28 -5.42 4.77 13.72
CA ARG A 28 -5.28 5.08 15.15
C ARG A 28 -4.80 6.52 15.42
N LYS A 29 -4.68 7.37 14.39
CA LYS A 29 -4.13 8.74 14.50
C LYS A 29 -2.71 8.77 15.08
N ILE A 30 -1.95 7.69 14.90
CA ILE A 30 -0.57 7.62 15.38
C ILE A 30 0.33 8.16 14.24
N PRO A 31 1.28 9.06 14.52
CA PRO A 31 2.21 9.53 13.50
C PRO A 31 3.03 8.36 12.93
N ILE A 32 3.17 8.36 11.61
CA ILE A 32 3.93 7.32 10.89
C ILE A 32 5.42 7.51 11.14
N HIS A 33 5.90 8.77 11.17
CA HIS A 33 7.23 9.07 11.65
C HIS A 33 7.33 8.62 13.12
N GLY A 34 8.36 7.83 13.44
CA GLY A 34 8.52 7.09 14.70
C GLY A 34 8.43 7.90 16.00
N TYR A 35 8.34 9.22 15.91
CA TYR A 35 8.23 10.12 17.06
C TYR A 35 6.77 10.42 17.41
N ASN A 36 6.30 9.83 18.51
CA ASN A 36 5.10 10.26 19.23
C ASN A 36 5.47 10.54 20.70
N PRO A 37 5.40 11.81 21.16
CA PRO A 37 5.68 12.17 22.55
C PRO A 37 4.77 11.50 23.58
N LYS A 38 3.55 11.11 23.19
CA LYS A 38 2.54 10.47 24.07
C LYS A 38 2.62 8.94 24.09
N LEU A 39 3.23 8.32 23.08
CA LEU A 39 3.32 6.85 22.93
C LEU A 39 4.77 6.34 23.02
N GLY A 40 5.69 7.16 23.55
CA GLY A 40 7.13 6.96 23.49
C GLY A 40 7.59 5.51 23.57
N LYS A 41 8.20 5.04 22.47
CA LYS A 41 9.13 3.90 22.28
C LYS A 41 8.73 2.90 21.20
N VAL A 42 9.80 2.28 20.70
CA VAL A 42 9.99 1.05 19.91
C VAL A 42 8.75 0.13 19.90
N PRO A 43 8.44 -0.55 18.77
CA PRO A 43 7.30 -1.47 18.69
C PRO A 43 7.23 -2.38 19.93
N HIS A 44 6.06 -2.52 20.53
CA HIS A 44 5.90 -3.31 21.75
C HIS A 44 4.66 -4.19 21.68
N CYS A 45 4.69 -5.30 22.41
CA CYS A 45 3.54 -6.18 22.52
C CYS A 45 2.42 -5.48 23.31
N SER A 46 1.22 -5.39 22.75
CA SER A 46 0.07 -4.72 23.37
C SER A 46 -0.43 -5.38 24.65
N THR A 47 -0.06 -6.64 24.90
CA THR A 47 -0.50 -7.40 26.09
C THR A 47 0.51 -7.39 27.23
N CYS A 48 1.80 -7.59 26.94
CA CYS A 48 2.84 -7.70 27.99
C CYS A 48 3.79 -6.50 28.06
N GLY A 49 3.68 -5.53 27.13
CA GLY A 49 4.55 -4.36 27.10
C GLY A 49 6.00 -4.65 26.70
N HIS A 50 6.34 -5.90 26.32
CA HIS A 50 7.68 -6.24 25.87
C HIS A 50 8.08 -5.40 24.65
N THR A 51 9.24 -4.78 24.73
CA THR A 51 9.81 -3.96 23.65
C THR A 51 10.42 -4.86 22.59
N LEU A 52 9.81 -4.88 21.41
CA LEU A 52 10.20 -5.75 20.29
C LEU A 52 11.51 -5.26 19.66
N LYS A 53 12.45 -6.19 19.46
CA LYS A 53 13.65 -5.99 18.65
C LYS A 53 13.30 -5.89 17.17
N PHE A 54 14.29 -5.53 16.35
CA PHE A 54 14.02 -5.23 14.94
C PHE A 54 13.44 -6.39 14.13
N TYR A 55 13.92 -7.61 14.40
CA TYR A 55 13.42 -8.83 13.78
C TYR A 55 12.09 -9.31 14.38
N GLU A 56 11.71 -8.83 15.57
CA GLU A 56 10.44 -9.15 16.22
C GLU A 56 9.31 -8.21 15.78
N TYR A 57 9.64 -7.08 15.15
CA TYR A 57 8.64 -6.19 14.56
C TYR A 57 8.44 -6.36 13.06
N LEU A 58 9.33 -7.07 12.34
CA LEU A 58 9.15 -7.43 10.93
C LEU A 58 8.09 -8.55 10.83
N PRO A 59 6.84 -8.26 10.42
CA PRO A 59 5.72 -9.19 10.62
C PRO A 59 5.94 -10.60 10.03
N MET A 60 6.63 -10.74 8.91
CA MET A 60 6.99 -12.04 8.33
C MET A 60 8.03 -12.78 9.17
N LEU A 61 9.13 -12.12 9.54
CA LEU A 61 10.20 -12.74 10.35
C LEU A 61 9.73 -13.06 11.76
N SER A 62 8.94 -12.17 12.36
CA SER A 62 8.34 -12.39 13.68
C SER A 62 7.35 -13.54 13.61
N TRP A 63 6.46 -13.58 12.62
CA TRP A 63 5.43 -14.63 12.57
C TRP A 63 6.02 -16.02 12.35
N VAL A 64 7.06 -16.15 11.52
CA VAL A 64 7.76 -17.43 11.32
C VAL A 64 8.53 -17.85 12.59
N SER A 65 9.27 -16.93 13.21
CA SER A 65 10.07 -17.24 14.41
C SER A 65 9.20 -17.54 15.63
N THR A 66 8.08 -16.84 15.79
CA THR A 66 7.23 -16.92 16.97
C THR A 66 5.96 -17.73 16.76
N ARG A 67 5.80 -18.35 15.57
CA ARG A 67 4.61 -19.11 15.14
C ARG A 67 3.31 -18.31 15.31
N GLY A 68 3.36 -17.02 15.01
CA GLY A 68 2.24 -16.09 15.13
C GLY A 68 1.80 -15.78 16.57
N ARG A 69 2.65 -16.01 17.58
CA ARG A 69 2.38 -15.68 18.98
C ARG A 69 3.51 -14.85 19.57
N CYS A 70 3.25 -14.02 20.58
CA CYS A 70 4.35 -13.34 21.27
C CYS A 70 5.23 -14.35 22.03
N ASN A 71 6.56 -14.29 21.89
CA ASN A 71 7.50 -15.18 22.59
C ASN A 71 7.44 -15.08 24.12
N TYR A 72 6.93 -13.96 24.65
CA TYR A 72 6.91 -13.67 26.08
C TYR A 72 5.57 -13.98 26.74
N CYS A 73 4.45 -13.64 26.09
CA CYS A 73 3.12 -13.80 26.68
C CYS A 73 2.19 -14.73 25.89
N GLY A 74 2.62 -15.25 24.74
CA GLY A 74 1.83 -16.19 23.95
C GLY A 74 0.61 -15.59 23.24
N VAL A 75 0.36 -14.28 23.36
CA VAL A 75 -0.77 -13.63 22.67
C VAL A 75 -0.65 -13.79 21.16
N LYS A 76 -1.76 -14.10 20.48
CA LYS A 76 -1.80 -14.22 19.02
C LYS A 76 -1.54 -12.86 18.38
N ILE A 77 -0.59 -12.82 17.43
CA ILE A 77 -0.32 -11.65 16.61
C ILE A 77 -1.37 -11.61 15.49
N ASN A 78 -1.93 -10.43 15.20
CA ASN A 78 -2.92 -10.28 14.13
C ASN A 78 -2.25 -10.62 12.77
N PRO A 79 -2.71 -11.67 12.05
CA PRO A 79 -2.09 -12.11 10.81
C PRO A 79 -2.27 -11.12 9.66
N GLU A 80 -3.18 -10.15 9.76
CA GLU A 80 -3.44 -9.16 8.70
C GLU A 80 -2.16 -8.44 8.25
N TYR A 81 -1.25 -8.11 9.16
CA TYR A 81 0.01 -7.41 8.84
C TYR A 81 1.02 -8.34 8.17
N THR A 82 1.13 -9.58 8.64
CA THR A 82 1.97 -10.61 8.00
C THR A 82 1.48 -10.93 6.60
N ILE A 83 0.17 -11.07 6.43
CA ILE A 83 -0.49 -11.28 5.14
C ILE A 83 -0.12 -10.13 4.21
N LEU A 84 -0.32 -8.88 4.62
CA LEU A 84 -0.01 -7.71 3.80
C LEU A 84 1.46 -7.68 3.32
N GLU A 85 2.41 -7.98 4.20
CA GLU A 85 3.84 -8.01 3.86
C GLU A 85 4.18 -9.15 2.89
N VAL A 86 3.58 -10.33 3.05
CA VAL A 86 3.70 -11.46 2.11
C VAL A 86 3.20 -11.03 0.73
N PHE A 87 2.05 -10.38 0.63
CA PHE A 87 1.49 -9.96 -0.66
C PHE A 87 2.39 -8.96 -1.37
N ILE A 88 2.94 -7.98 -0.65
CA ILE A 88 3.86 -7.00 -1.24
C ILE A 88 5.19 -7.66 -1.64
N SER A 89 5.66 -8.64 -0.87
CA SER A 89 6.85 -9.44 -1.22
C SER A 89 6.66 -10.29 -2.49
N ILE A 90 5.50 -10.94 -2.60
CA ILE A 90 5.14 -11.71 -3.80
C ILE A 90 4.96 -10.79 -5.01
N LEU A 91 4.31 -9.64 -4.84
CA LEU A 91 4.18 -8.62 -5.88
C LEU A 91 5.56 -8.17 -6.38
N ALA A 92 6.47 -7.82 -5.46
CA ALA A 92 7.83 -7.40 -5.79
C ALA A 92 8.60 -8.50 -6.53
N PHE A 93 8.39 -9.77 -6.19
CA PHE A 93 9.00 -10.88 -6.90
C PHE A 93 8.42 -11.07 -8.32
N ILE A 94 7.09 -11.05 -8.46
CA ILE A 94 6.40 -11.22 -9.74
C ILE A 94 6.80 -10.10 -10.71
N LEU A 95 6.73 -8.84 -10.28
CA LEU A 95 7.06 -7.69 -11.11
C LEU A 95 8.49 -7.76 -11.65
N TYR A 96 9.45 -8.33 -10.91
CA TYR A 96 10.83 -8.45 -11.37
C TYR A 96 10.95 -9.31 -12.64
N PHE A 97 10.09 -10.31 -12.82
CA PHE A 97 10.09 -11.18 -14.01
C PHE A 97 9.30 -10.62 -15.18
N PHE A 98 8.25 -9.84 -14.89
CA PHE A 98 7.38 -9.27 -15.91
C PHE A 98 7.86 -7.91 -16.42
N THR A 99 8.66 -7.22 -15.63
CA THR A 99 9.40 -6.03 -16.06
C THR A 99 10.81 -6.44 -16.46
N SER A 100 11.55 -5.54 -17.12
CA SER A 100 12.95 -5.76 -17.50
C SER A 100 13.90 -5.69 -16.30
N GLY A 101 13.64 -6.46 -15.23
CA GLY A 101 14.37 -6.45 -13.97
C GLY A 101 14.04 -5.24 -13.08
N PHE A 102 15.03 -4.67 -12.38
CA PHE A 102 14.87 -3.47 -11.54
C PHE A 102 14.82 -2.18 -12.37
N SER A 103 13.85 -2.12 -13.28
CA SER A 103 13.57 -0.99 -14.15
C SER A 103 12.84 0.15 -13.41
N GLU A 104 12.71 1.32 -14.04
CA GLU A 104 11.82 2.38 -13.54
C GLU A 104 10.38 1.85 -13.36
N GLU A 105 9.92 1.10 -14.36
CA GLU A 105 8.60 0.48 -14.38
C GLU A 105 8.37 -0.42 -13.17
N TYR A 106 9.35 -1.25 -12.82
CA TYR A 106 9.32 -2.07 -11.61
C TYR A 106 8.99 -1.26 -10.36
N ILE A 107 9.65 -0.11 -10.20
CA ILE A 107 9.45 0.77 -9.05
C ILE A 107 8.05 1.37 -9.08
N LEU A 108 7.61 1.92 -10.20
CA LEU A 108 6.30 2.55 -10.34
C LEU A 108 5.16 1.56 -10.02
N LEU A 109 5.23 0.36 -10.58
CA LEU A 109 4.23 -0.70 -10.40
C LEU A 109 4.24 -1.28 -8.98
N LEU A 110 5.42 -1.39 -8.36
CA LEU A 110 5.54 -1.91 -7.01
C LEU A 110 4.94 -0.92 -5.99
N PHE A 111 5.22 0.37 -6.13
CA PHE A 111 4.65 1.39 -5.25
C PHE A 111 3.15 1.56 -5.44
N SER A 112 2.65 1.53 -6.68
CA SER A 112 1.21 1.60 -6.95
C SER A 112 0.47 0.36 -6.44
N GLY A 113 1.03 -0.84 -6.65
CA GLY A 113 0.46 -2.09 -6.17
C GLY A 113 0.46 -2.20 -4.65
N ALA A 114 1.54 -1.77 -3.98
CA ALA A 114 1.58 -1.67 -2.52
C ALA A 114 0.54 -0.68 -1.99
N GLY A 115 0.35 0.46 -2.67
CA GLY A 115 -0.71 1.43 -2.37
C GLY A 115 -2.12 0.86 -2.49
N LEU A 116 -2.39 0.07 -3.55
CA LEU A 116 -3.67 -0.64 -3.70
C LEU A 116 -3.90 -1.63 -2.57
N ILE A 117 -2.92 -2.49 -2.30
CA ILE A 117 -3.01 -3.48 -1.23
C ILE A 117 -3.29 -2.75 0.10
N LEU A 118 -2.57 -1.66 0.40
CA LEU A 118 -2.84 -0.85 1.58
C LEU A 118 -4.28 -0.31 1.60
N SER A 119 -4.75 0.25 0.47
CA SER A 119 -6.09 0.80 0.36
C SER A 119 -7.16 -0.26 0.68
N CYS A 120 -7.00 -1.49 0.17
CA CYS A 120 -7.91 -2.59 0.43
C CYS A 120 -8.04 -2.91 1.93
N PHE A 121 -6.94 -2.86 2.68
CA PHE A 121 -6.95 -3.11 4.11
C PHE A 121 -7.46 -1.91 4.94
N LEU A 122 -7.43 -0.69 4.38
CA LEU A 122 -7.92 0.53 5.02
C LEU A 122 -9.40 0.82 4.78
N ILE A 123 -10.02 0.23 3.75
CA ILE A 123 -11.43 0.44 3.37
C ILE A 123 -12.42 0.22 4.54
N ASP A 124 -12.07 -0.60 5.53
CA ASP A 124 -12.90 -0.88 6.72
C ASP A 124 -12.51 -0.10 7.98
N LYS A 125 -11.36 0.60 7.97
CA LYS A 125 -10.70 1.10 9.19
C LYS A 125 -10.75 2.63 9.32
N ALA A 126 -11.44 3.34 8.44
CA ALA A 126 -11.26 4.79 8.26
C ALA A 126 -12.10 5.69 9.20
N LYS A 127 -11.40 6.41 10.09
CA LYS A 127 -11.79 7.72 10.65
C LYS A 127 -10.52 8.54 10.91
N THR A 128 -9.77 8.96 9.88
CA THR A 128 -8.42 9.49 10.16
C THR A 128 -7.72 10.43 9.16
N ASP A 129 -6.97 11.38 9.76
CA ASP A 129 -6.15 12.47 9.19
C ASP A 129 -4.82 11.97 8.59
N ALA A 130 -4.93 11.19 7.53
CA ALA A 130 -3.82 10.51 6.88
C ALA A 130 -3.23 11.27 5.68
N ASP A 131 -3.70 12.50 5.46
CA ASP A 131 -3.35 13.33 4.32
C ASP A 131 -1.87 13.72 4.31
N LYS A 132 -1.25 13.90 5.48
CA LYS A 132 0.18 14.21 5.58
C LYS A 132 1.06 13.10 5.02
N ALA A 133 0.67 11.85 5.25
CA ALA A 133 1.41 10.69 4.77
C ALA A 133 1.29 10.53 3.26
N LEU A 134 0.05 10.61 2.75
CA LEU A 134 -0.22 10.60 1.30
C LEU A 134 0.51 11.75 0.61
N PHE A 135 0.52 12.94 1.22
CA PHE A 135 1.22 14.10 0.70
C PHE A 135 2.73 13.88 0.60
N MET A 136 3.37 13.31 1.63
CA MET A 136 4.79 12.97 1.60
C MET A 136 5.10 11.94 0.50
N VAL A 137 4.28 10.89 0.37
CA VAL A 137 4.45 9.88 -0.69
C VAL A 137 4.19 10.49 -2.08
N GLY A 138 3.28 11.44 -2.19
CA GLY A 138 3.05 12.22 -3.40
C GLY A 138 4.25 13.06 -3.80
N ILE A 139 4.88 13.77 -2.85
CA ILE A 139 6.12 14.53 -3.11
C ILE A 139 7.24 13.60 -3.58
N LEU A 140 7.41 12.44 -2.93
CA LEU A 140 8.43 11.48 -3.35
C LEU A 140 8.19 10.98 -4.77
N GLY A 141 6.93 10.70 -5.13
CA GLY A 141 6.56 10.28 -6.48
C GLY A 141 6.78 11.37 -7.53
N SER A 142 6.46 12.63 -7.22
CA SER A 142 6.66 13.74 -8.14
C SER A 142 8.14 14.03 -8.37
N ILE A 143 8.96 13.98 -7.33
CA ILE A 143 10.42 14.10 -7.44
C ILE A 143 10.97 12.95 -8.28
N PHE A 144 10.57 11.70 -7.97
CA PHE A 144 11.04 10.52 -8.69
C PHE A 144 10.73 10.61 -10.20
N ARG A 145 9.48 10.89 -10.57
CA ARG A 145 9.10 11.01 -11.99
C ARG A 145 9.74 12.21 -12.67
N THR A 146 9.93 13.33 -11.97
CA THR A 146 10.64 14.48 -12.54
C THR A 146 12.10 14.15 -12.85
N LEU A 147 12.75 13.40 -11.95
CA LEU A 147 14.14 12.96 -12.15
C LEU A 147 14.25 11.92 -13.27
N SER A 148 13.25 11.03 -13.41
CA SER A 148 13.28 9.96 -14.41
C SER A 148 12.89 10.45 -15.81
N GLU A 149 11.80 11.20 -15.92
CA GLU A 149 11.29 11.71 -17.20
C GLU A 149 12.02 12.99 -17.66
N GLY A 150 12.81 13.62 -16.77
CA GLY A 150 13.47 14.91 -17.02
C GLY A 150 12.50 16.10 -17.13
N THR A 151 11.20 15.89 -16.90
CA THR A 151 10.17 16.93 -16.98
C THR A 151 9.11 16.74 -15.88
N ILE A 152 8.39 17.81 -15.56
CA ILE A 152 7.28 17.75 -14.59
C ILE A 152 5.94 17.33 -15.23
N PHE A 153 5.87 17.31 -16.56
CA PHE A 153 4.59 17.21 -17.27
C PHE A 153 3.93 15.84 -17.15
N GLY A 154 4.70 14.74 -17.11
CA GLY A 154 4.09 13.41 -17.06
C GLY A 154 3.33 13.14 -15.77
N TRP A 155 3.91 13.50 -14.61
CA TRP A 155 3.19 13.34 -13.33
C TRP A 155 2.12 14.41 -13.12
N LEU A 156 2.35 15.63 -13.61
CA LEU A 156 1.37 16.70 -13.49
C LEU A 156 0.09 16.41 -14.30
N THR A 157 0.23 15.93 -15.55
CA THR A 157 -0.90 15.58 -16.41
C THR A 157 -1.72 14.41 -15.84
N SER A 158 -1.06 13.33 -15.44
CA SER A 158 -1.71 12.21 -14.73
C SER A 158 -2.40 12.65 -13.44
N PHE A 159 -1.76 13.51 -12.65
CA PHE A 159 -2.32 14.00 -11.40
C PHE A 159 -3.56 14.86 -11.64
N LEU A 160 -3.53 15.76 -12.62
CA LEU A 160 -4.69 16.58 -12.99
C LEU A 160 -5.86 15.72 -13.48
N PHE A 161 -5.58 14.67 -14.26
CA PHE A 161 -6.59 13.72 -14.68
C PHE A 161 -7.18 12.94 -13.50
N ALA A 162 -6.35 12.43 -12.60
CA ALA A 162 -6.79 11.80 -11.37
C ALA A 162 -7.61 12.75 -10.47
N TYR A 163 -7.20 14.01 -10.38
CA TYR A 163 -7.91 15.05 -9.64
C TYR A 163 -9.29 15.33 -10.23
N PHE A 164 -9.41 15.40 -11.55
CA PHE A 164 -10.70 15.56 -12.22
C PHE A 164 -11.65 14.40 -11.88
N ILE A 165 -11.15 13.16 -11.94
CA ILE A 165 -11.94 11.96 -11.59
C ILE A 165 -12.33 11.98 -10.10
N TYR A 166 -11.38 12.28 -9.21
CA TYR A 166 -11.64 12.41 -7.79
C TYR A 166 -12.72 13.47 -7.50
N ALA A 167 -12.61 14.65 -8.12
CA ALA A 167 -13.58 15.73 -7.98
C ALA A 167 -14.96 15.33 -8.50
N PHE A 168 -15.03 14.66 -9.66
CA PHE A 168 -16.29 14.19 -10.25
C PHE A 168 -16.99 13.12 -9.39
N ILE A 169 -16.23 12.20 -8.79
CA ILE A 169 -16.79 11.19 -7.89
C ILE A 169 -17.28 11.85 -6.60
N THR A 170 -16.46 12.72 -6.01
CA THR A 170 -16.81 13.38 -4.73
C THR A 170 -17.92 14.40 -4.86
N SER A 171 -18.10 15.05 -6.02
CA SER A 171 -19.23 15.94 -6.27
C SER A 171 -20.58 15.22 -6.28
N LYS A 172 -20.60 13.90 -6.49
CA LYS A 172 -21.80 13.06 -6.50
C LYS A 172 -22.08 12.40 -5.15
N LEU A 173 -21.19 12.52 -4.18
CA LEU A 173 -21.28 11.86 -2.88
C LEU A 173 -21.53 12.89 -1.78
N ASP A 174 -22.32 12.51 -0.77
CA ASP A 174 -22.45 13.30 0.45
C ASP A 174 -21.08 13.48 1.11
N GLY A 175 -20.75 14.70 1.55
CA GLY A 175 -19.44 14.99 2.17
C GLY A 175 -19.11 14.10 3.38
N LYS A 176 -20.13 13.61 4.11
CA LYS A 176 -19.97 12.61 5.18
C LYS A 176 -19.53 11.24 4.64
N LYS A 177 -20.08 10.79 3.52
CA LYS A 177 -19.68 9.53 2.85
C LYS A 177 -18.29 9.66 2.24
N VAL A 178 -17.94 10.82 1.66
CA VAL A 178 -16.59 11.08 1.15
C VAL A 178 -15.52 10.93 2.24
N ALA A 179 -15.82 11.37 3.47
CA ALA A 179 -14.92 11.20 4.61
C ALA A 179 -14.78 9.73 5.07
N GLU A 180 -15.77 8.88 4.80
CA GLU A 180 -15.74 7.44 5.10
C GLU A 180 -14.95 6.65 4.04
N TYR A 181 -15.03 7.04 2.76
CA TYR A 181 -14.30 6.38 1.67
C TYR A 181 -12.88 6.92 1.51
N TYR A 182 -12.01 6.58 2.47
CA TYR A 182 -10.59 6.96 2.44
C TYR A 182 -9.85 6.46 1.19
N SER A 183 -10.30 5.35 0.59
CA SER A 183 -9.78 4.81 -0.68
C SER A 183 -9.78 5.83 -1.82
N LEU A 184 -10.72 6.79 -1.82
CA LEU A 184 -10.80 7.83 -2.86
C LEU A 184 -9.57 8.73 -2.88
N ARG A 185 -8.90 8.94 -1.74
CA ARG A 185 -7.69 9.78 -1.68
C ARG A 185 -6.48 9.11 -2.33
N PHE A 186 -6.48 7.78 -2.46
CA PHE A 186 -5.44 7.06 -3.21
C PHE A 186 -5.54 7.28 -4.72
N ILE A 187 -6.67 7.75 -5.25
CA ILE A 187 -6.79 8.18 -6.66
C ILE A 187 -5.82 9.34 -6.94
N LEU A 188 -5.78 10.32 -6.04
CA LEU A 188 -4.86 11.46 -6.17
C LEU A 188 -3.40 11.01 -6.11
N LEU A 189 -3.10 10.08 -5.20
CA LEU A 189 -1.76 9.53 -5.07
C LEU A 189 -1.35 8.74 -6.32
N SER A 190 -2.24 7.90 -6.85
CA SER A 190 -1.95 7.09 -8.04
C SER A 190 -1.73 7.97 -9.28
N GLY A 191 -2.42 9.12 -9.39
CA GLY A 191 -2.17 10.09 -10.45
C GLY A 191 -0.75 10.68 -10.43
N VAL A 192 -0.08 10.73 -9.28
CA VAL A 192 1.32 11.16 -9.24
C VAL A 192 2.24 10.04 -9.73
N TRP A 193 2.04 8.81 -9.25
CA TRP A 193 2.94 7.68 -9.52
C TRP A 193 2.72 7.01 -10.87
N LEU A 194 1.51 7.07 -11.45
CA LEU A 194 1.16 6.35 -12.66
C LEU A 194 1.01 7.28 -13.85
N SER A 195 1.39 6.82 -15.04
CA SER A 195 0.96 7.43 -16.30
C SER A 195 -0.55 7.19 -16.51
N ILE A 196 -1.17 7.94 -17.42
CA ILE A 196 -2.62 7.87 -17.67
C ILE A 196 -3.12 6.43 -17.97
N PRO A 197 -2.46 5.62 -18.81
CA PRO A 197 -2.87 4.23 -19.04
C PRO A 197 -2.97 3.41 -17.74
N TYR A 198 -1.91 3.41 -16.92
CA TYR A 198 -1.89 2.64 -15.67
C TYR A 198 -2.83 3.19 -14.62
N LEU A 199 -3.07 4.51 -14.62
CA LEU A 199 -4.07 5.14 -13.77
C LEU A 199 -5.48 4.65 -14.12
N LEU A 200 -5.83 4.50 -15.40
CA LEU A 200 -7.13 3.97 -15.82
C LEU A 200 -7.31 2.51 -15.36
N ALA A 201 -6.30 1.67 -15.56
CA ALA A 201 -6.29 0.29 -15.06
C ALA A 201 -6.48 0.24 -13.53
N TYR A 202 -5.75 1.08 -12.80
CA TYR A 202 -5.87 1.23 -11.34
C TYR A 202 -7.29 1.62 -10.92
N LEU A 203 -7.91 2.58 -11.61
CA LEU A 203 -9.26 3.05 -11.31
C LEU A 203 -10.32 2.00 -11.59
N LEU A 204 -10.18 1.23 -12.68
CA LEU A 204 -11.07 0.11 -12.97
C LEU A 204 -11.01 -0.93 -11.85
N VAL A 205 -9.82 -1.26 -11.36
CA VAL A 205 -9.62 -2.17 -10.22
C VAL A 205 -10.26 -1.63 -8.94
N LEU A 206 -10.07 -0.34 -8.62
CA LEU A 206 -10.74 0.28 -7.47
C LEU A 206 -12.26 0.27 -7.61
N PHE A 207 -12.79 0.52 -8.79
CA PHE A 207 -14.22 0.46 -9.05
C PHE A 207 -14.77 -0.94 -8.82
N LEU A 208 -14.12 -1.97 -9.36
CA LEU A 208 -14.46 -3.37 -9.10
C LEU A 208 -14.38 -3.73 -7.62
N LEU A 209 -13.35 -3.28 -6.89
CA LEU A 209 -13.23 -3.45 -5.43
C LEU A 209 -14.43 -2.88 -4.68
N THR A 210 -14.88 -1.69 -5.10
CA THR A 210 -15.98 -0.99 -4.44
C THR A 210 -17.30 -1.74 -4.67
N ILE A 211 -17.54 -2.24 -5.88
CA ILE A 211 -18.69 -3.10 -6.18
C ILE A 211 -18.63 -4.41 -5.38
N ILE A 212 -17.47 -5.04 -5.34
CA ILE A 212 -17.30 -6.33 -4.67
C ILE A 212 -17.47 -6.19 -3.14
N LYS A 213 -17.19 -5.03 -2.55
CA LYS A 213 -17.46 -4.76 -1.13
C LYS A 213 -18.93 -4.94 -0.75
N GLU A 214 -19.86 -4.62 -1.67
CA GLU A 214 -21.30 -4.82 -1.48
C GLU A 214 -21.69 -6.32 -1.47
N ILE A 215 -20.78 -7.22 -1.87
CA ILE A 215 -21.00 -8.67 -1.86
C ILE A 215 -20.63 -9.23 -0.47
N PRO A 216 -21.56 -9.94 0.22
CA PRO A 216 -21.22 -10.64 1.45
C PRO A 216 -20.14 -11.68 1.16
N GLN A 217 -18.96 -11.53 1.81
CA GLN A 217 -17.71 -12.32 1.66
C GLN A 217 -16.55 -11.70 0.85
N TYR A 218 -16.63 -10.40 0.55
CA TYR A 218 -15.64 -9.64 -0.23
C TYR A 218 -14.17 -9.73 0.24
N ARG A 219 -13.88 -9.96 1.53
CA ARG A 219 -12.49 -10.05 2.04
C ARG A 219 -11.67 -11.16 1.38
N LYS A 220 -12.31 -12.24 0.90
CA LYS A 220 -11.62 -13.29 0.11
C LYS A 220 -11.25 -12.81 -1.29
N ASN A 221 -11.98 -11.83 -1.83
CA ASN A 221 -11.85 -11.34 -3.21
C ASN A 221 -10.82 -10.21 -3.35
N ILE A 222 -10.44 -9.54 -2.25
CA ILE A 222 -9.38 -8.53 -2.25
C ILE A 222 -8.09 -9.07 -2.88
N PHE A 223 -7.74 -10.33 -2.59
CA PHE A 223 -6.56 -10.98 -3.14
C PHE A 223 -6.64 -11.23 -4.64
N LEU A 224 -7.82 -11.65 -5.12
CA LEU A 224 -8.07 -11.85 -6.54
C LEU A 224 -7.95 -10.53 -7.30
N ILE A 225 -8.31 -9.40 -6.67
CA ILE A 225 -8.32 -8.10 -7.32
C ILE A 225 -6.94 -7.44 -7.33
N ALA A 226 -6.14 -7.62 -6.28
CA ALA A 226 -4.71 -7.28 -6.32
C ALA A 226 -3.99 -8.09 -7.42
N LEU A 227 -4.33 -9.38 -7.56
CA LEU A 227 -3.84 -10.22 -8.66
C LEU A 227 -4.37 -9.76 -10.03
N LEU A 228 -5.62 -9.30 -10.14
CA LEU A 228 -6.17 -8.74 -11.37
C LEU A 228 -5.49 -7.42 -11.75
N TYR A 229 -5.12 -6.58 -10.79
CA TYR A 229 -4.34 -5.37 -11.07
C TYR A 229 -2.97 -5.72 -11.65
N ILE A 230 -2.27 -6.67 -11.02
CA ILE A 230 -1.01 -7.20 -11.53
C ILE A 230 -1.22 -7.79 -12.92
N PHE A 231 -2.29 -8.56 -13.13
CA PHE A 231 -2.60 -9.18 -14.42
C PHE A 231 -2.91 -8.16 -15.51
N ILE A 232 -3.71 -7.12 -15.24
CA ILE A 232 -4.04 -6.06 -16.20
C ILE A 232 -2.78 -5.33 -16.63
N ILE A 233 -1.92 -4.96 -15.66
CA ILE A 233 -0.63 -4.35 -15.94
C ILE A 233 0.23 -5.30 -16.79
N VAL A 234 0.36 -6.56 -16.38
CA VAL A 234 1.18 -7.55 -17.08
C VAL A 234 0.68 -7.84 -18.50
N VAL A 235 -0.63 -7.77 -18.75
CA VAL A 235 -1.25 -8.04 -20.06
C VAL A 235 -1.16 -6.86 -21.01
N GLU A 236 -1.22 -5.61 -20.54
CA GLU A 236 -1.03 -4.42 -21.40
C GLU A 236 0.40 -4.30 -21.97
N TYR A 237 1.36 -5.03 -21.41
CA TYR A 237 2.79 -4.93 -21.74
C TYR A 237 3.35 -6.09 -22.59
N LYS A 238 2.49 -6.98 -23.08
CA LYS A 238 2.83 -7.92 -24.17
C LYS A 238 2.38 -7.37 -25.52
#